data_AF-A0A838RC82-F1
#
_entry.id   AF-A0A838RC82-F1
#
_cell.length_a   1.000
_cell.length_b   1.000
_cell.length_c   1.000
_cell.angle_alpha   90.00
_cell.angle_beta   90.00
_cell.angle_gamma   90.00
#
_symmetry.space_group_name_H-M   'P 1'
#
loop_
_entity.id
_entity.type
_entity.pdbx_description
1 polymer ?
#
loop_
_entity_poly.entity_id
_entity_poly.type
_entity_poly.pdbx_seq_one_letter_code
_entity_poly.pdbx_strand_id
1 'polypeptide(L)'
;RRQYAAVGAAARASLPEVLPLLAQATQRGVEVGALAARFADRVPMIEQYSAAYGHYCWPVTSVADLRLAPFHLLATEGAVHTDKNHLWHMETLARLCAAGRPLLEPTTYMTVNPHDAASREEGIRWWEALTAQGGEGMVIKPLDFIPYGKRGLIQPALKCRGRDYLRLIYGPEYSAPENLERLRSRGLSAKRSLALREFALGIEALERFTSGEPLRRVHECVFGVLALESEPVDPRL
;
A
#
# COMPACT_ATOMS: atom_id res chain seq x y z
N ARG A 1 -15.23 -10.55 -2.96
CA ARG A 1 -16.03 -11.76 -3.29
C ARG A 1 -15.45 -12.57 -4.45
N ARG A 2 -15.30 -12.03 -5.67
CA ARG A 2 -14.90 -12.81 -6.87
C ARG A 2 -13.40 -13.11 -7.03
N GLN A 3 -12.52 -12.39 -6.33
CA GLN A 3 -11.07 -12.58 -6.41
C GLN A 3 -10.51 -13.08 -5.07
N TYR A 4 -10.39 -12.21 -4.06
CA TYR A 4 -9.74 -12.58 -2.79
C TYR A 4 -10.39 -13.78 -2.06
N ALA A 5 -11.68 -13.64 -1.75
CA ALA A 5 -12.42 -14.68 -1.04
C ALA A 5 -12.51 -16.00 -1.83
N ALA A 6 -12.55 -15.94 -3.17
CA ALA A 6 -12.64 -17.12 -4.01
C ALA A 6 -11.36 -17.98 -3.91
N VAL A 7 -10.18 -17.34 -3.91
CA VAL A 7 -8.89 -18.04 -3.75
C VAL A 7 -8.82 -18.74 -2.39
N GLY A 8 -9.16 -18.02 -1.32
CA GLY A 8 -9.15 -18.58 0.04
C GLY A 8 -10.15 -19.74 0.20
N ALA A 9 -11.37 -19.59 -0.34
CA ALA A 9 -12.41 -20.63 -0.27
C ALA A 9 -12.01 -21.89 -1.04
N ALA A 10 -11.50 -21.75 -2.27
CA ALA A 10 -11.08 -22.89 -3.09
C ALA A 10 -9.92 -23.67 -2.46
N ALA A 11 -8.93 -22.95 -1.89
CA ALA A 11 -7.81 -23.59 -1.21
C ALA A 11 -8.24 -24.32 0.07
N ARG A 12 -9.10 -23.71 0.89
CA ARG A 12 -9.64 -24.34 2.11
C ARG A 12 -10.55 -25.53 1.83
N ALA A 13 -11.23 -25.56 0.68
CA ALA A 13 -12.03 -26.71 0.29
C ALA A 13 -11.17 -27.88 -0.25
N SER A 14 -10.03 -27.60 -0.89
CA SER A 14 -9.23 -28.61 -1.58
C SER A 14 -8.08 -29.18 -0.73
N LEU A 15 -7.41 -28.37 0.07
CA LEU A 15 -6.26 -28.82 0.88
C LEU A 15 -6.62 -29.93 1.88
N PRO A 16 -7.77 -29.89 2.58
CA PRO A 16 -8.18 -30.98 3.48
C PRO A 16 -8.41 -32.32 2.78
N GLU A 17 -8.72 -32.32 1.49
CA GLU A 17 -8.93 -33.53 0.69
C GLU A 17 -7.61 -34.08 0.13
N VAL A 18 -6.70 -33.19 -0.30
CA VAL A 18 -5.43 -33.60 -0.93
C VAL A 18 -4.43 -34.15 0.08
N LEU A 19 -4.34 -33.57 1.28
CA LEU A 19 -3.33 -33.98 2.26
C LEU A 19 -3.50 -35.44 2.73
N PRO A 20 -4.71 -35.94 3.05
CA PRO A 20 -4.92 -37.35 3.38
C PRO A 20 -4.58 -38.30 2.22
N LEU A 21 -4.88 -37.91 0.97
CA LEU A 21 -4.58 -38.72 -0.21
C LEU A 21 -3.06 -38.85 -0.43
N LEU A 22 -2.31 -37.75 -0.24
CA LEU A 22 -0.84 -37.78 -0.30
C LEU A 22 -0.26 -38.65 0.82
N ALA A 23 -0.80 -38.56 2.04
CA ALA A 23 -0.39 -39.41 3.15
C ALA A 23 -0.65 -40.90 2.86
N GLN A 24 -1.81 -41.24 2.29
CA GLN A 24 -2.13 -42.61 1.89
C GLN A 24 -1.18 -43.12 0.79
N ALA A 25 -0.83 -42.28 -0.18
CA ALA A 25 0.14 -42.65 -1.23
C ALA A 25 1.54 -42.92 -0.63
N THR A 26 1.99 -42.10 0.33
CA THR A 26 3.24 -42.35 1.08
C THR A 26 3.19 -43.68 1.82
N GLN A 27 2.08 -44.00 2.52
CA GLN A 27 1.92 -45.28 3.23
C GLN A 27 1.95 -46.49 2.29
N ARG A 28 1.58 -46.32 1.02
CA ARG A 28 1.63 -47.36 -0.02
C ARG A 28 2.99 -47.48 -0.71
N GLY A 29 4.00 -46.71 -0.26
CA GLY A 29 5.34 -46.71 -0.84
C GLY A 29 5.46 -45.92 -2.15
N VAL A 30 4.51 -45.03 -2.46
CA VAL A 30 4.62 -44.12 -3.60
C VAL A 30 5.47 -42.91 -3.19
N GLU A 31 6.48 -42.59 -3.98
CA GLU A 31 7.38 -41.45 -3.76
C GLU A 31 6.67 -40.09 -4.01
N VAL A 32 5.95 -39.62 -3.00
CA VAL A 32 5.24 -38.32 -3.01
C VAL A 32 5.67 -37.39 -1.88
N GLY A 33 6.75 -37.70 -1.15
CA GLY A 33 7.15 -36.95 0.06
C GLY A 33 7.37 -35.46 -0.19
N ALA A 34 8.07 -35.09 -1.27
CA ALA A 34 8.28 -33.69 -1.64
C ALA A 34 6.98 -32.96 -1.99
N LEU A 35 6.03 -33.66 -2.62
CA LEU A 35 4.72 -33.12 -2.95
C LEU A 35 3.87 -32.92 -1.69
N ALA A 36 3.88 -33.89 -0.77
CA ALA A 36 3.20 -33.81 0.51
C ALA A 36 3.70 -32.62 1.36
N ALA A 37 5.02 -32.46 1.48
CA ALA A 37 5.62 -31.32 2.18
C ALA A 37 5.18 -29.98 1.56
N ARG A 38 5.24 -29.86 0.23
CA ARG A 38 4.80 -28.66 -0.46
C ARG A 38 3.32 -28.34 -0.21
N PHE A 39 2.43 -29.32 -0.20
CA PHE A 39 1.02 -29.08 0.08
C PHE A 39 0.77 -28.74 1.56
N ALA A 40 1.54 -29.32 2.48
CA ALA A 40 1.46 -28.99 3.90
C ALA A 40 1.85 -27.52 4.15
N ASP A 41 2.91 -27.04 3.50
CA ASP A 41 3.38 -25.65 3.61
C ASP A 41 2.36 -24.62 3.08
N ARG A 42 1.48 -25.02 2.15
CA ARG A 42 0.44 -24.14 1.60
C ARG A 42 -0.66 -23.81 2.60
N VAL A 43 -0.94 -24.71 3.55
CA VAL A 43 -2.01 -24.53 4.55
C VAL A 43 -1.82 -23.23 5.34
N PRO A 44 -0.71 -23.02 6.06
CA PRO A 44 -0.53 -21.77 6.82
C PRO A 44 -0.50 -20.53 5.92
N MET A 45 0.02 -20.63 4.69
CA MET A 45 0.06 -19.49 3.76
C MET A 45 -1.34 -19.04 3.31
N ILE A 46 -2.26 -19.98 3.11
CA ILE A 46 -3.66 -19.71 2.75
C ILE A 46 -4.44 -19.14 3.92
N GLU A 47 -4.18 -19.62 5.14
CA GLU A 47 -4.79 -19.05 6.33
C GLU A 47 -4.31 -17.62 6.57
N GLN A 48 -3.01 -17.36 6.44
CA GLN A 48 -2.44 -16.01 6.54
C GLN A 48 -2.98 -15.06 5.45
N TYR A 49 -3.09 -15.53 4.20
CA TYR A 49 -3.73 -14.78 3.12
C TYR A 49 -5.18 -14.41 3.45
N SER A 50 -5.91 -15.36 4.02
CA SER A 50 -7.33 -15.17 4.31
C SER A 50 -7.56 -14.27 5.51
N ALA A 51 -6.72 -14.37 6.53
CA ALA A 51 -6.66 -13.43 7.63
C ALA A 51 -6.36 -12.02 7.10
N ALA A 52 -5.36 -11.87 6.22
CA ALA A 52 -4.94 -10.58 5.69
C ALA A 52 -6.07 -9.80 5.01
N TYR A 53 -6.85 -10.40 4.09
CA TYR A 53 -7.96 -9.65 3.48
C TYR A 53 -9.09 -9.37 4.48
N GLY A 54 -9.26 -10.22 5.49
CA GLY A 54 -10.28 -10.07 6.52
C GLY A 54 -10.12 -8.79 7.34
N HIS A 55 -8.88 -8.32 7.55
CA HIS A 55 -8.59 -7.08 8.27
C HIS A 55 -9.13 -5.82 7.56
N TYR A 56 -9.39 -5.90 6.25
CA TYR A 56 -9.90 -4.80 5.44
C TYR A 56 -11.38 -4.95 5.07
N CYS A 57 -12.10 -5.85 5.74
CA CYS A 57 -13.50 -6.13 5.46
C CYS A 57 -14.36 -5.99 6.72
N TRP A 58 -15.28 -5.04 6.73
CA TRP A 58 -16.32 -4.92 7.77
C TRP A 58 -17.66 -4.52 7.14
N PRO A 59 -18.79 -4.81 7.82
CA PRO A 59 -20.10 -4.31 7.37
C PRO A 59 -20.16 -2.79 7.42
N VAL A 60 -20.70 -2.17 6.37
CA VAL A 60 -21.01 -0.73 6.34
C VAL A 60 -22.53 -0.61 6.19
N THR A 61 -23.18 -0.16 7.25
CA THR A 61 -24.63 0.03 7.36
C THR A 61 -25.02 1.50 7.39
N SER A 62 -24.08 2.38 7.74
CA SER A 62 -24.24 3.83 7.74
C SER A 62 -22.92 4.54 7.48
N VAL A 63 -22.97 5.86 7.31
CA VAL A 63 -21.77 6.71 7.18
C VAL A 63 -20.87 6.62 8.41
N ALA A 64 -21.40 6.28 9.59
CA ALA A 64 -20.62 6.15 10.82
C ALA A 64 -19.68 4.94 10.82
N ASP A 65 -19.88 3.98 9.90
CA ASP A 65 -19.01 2.81 9.74
C ASP A 65 -17.82 3.09 8.80
N LEU A 66 -17.82 4.26 8.14
CA LEU A 66 -16.72 4.72 7.30
C LEU A 66 -15.65 5.42 8.15
N ARG A 67 -14.41 5.37 7.66
CA ARG A 67 -13.25 6.06 8.22
C ARG A 67 -12.56 6.87 7.12
N LEU A 68 -12.35 8.16 7.38
CA LEU A 68 -11.61 9.06 6.49
C LEU A 68 -10.34 9.53 7.21
N ALA A 69 -9.18 9.12 6.71
CA ALA A 69 -7.89 9.52 7.25
C ALA A 69 -7.21 10.52 6.30
N PRO A 70 -7.41 11.85 6.48
CA PRO A 70 -6.75 12.84 5.63
C PRO A 70 -5.26 12.89 5.94
N PHE A 71 -4.45 13.06 4.88
CA PHE A 71 -2.98 13.16 5.00
C PHE A 71 -2.36 14.34 4.23
N HIS A 72 -3.12 15.07 3.41
CA HIS A 72 -2.69 16.35 2.85
C HIS A 72 -3.84 17.35 2.92
N LEU A 73 -3.52 18.59 3.28
CA LEU A 73 -4.37 19.75 3.04
C LEU A 73 -3.78 20.43 1.81
N LEU A 74 -4.32 20.12 0.62
CA LEU A 74 -3.67 20.49 -0.65
C LEU A 74 -3.79 21.98 -0.97
N ALA A 75 -4.98 22.55 -0.81
CA ALA A 75 -5.24 23.94 -1.15
C ALA A 75 -6.35 24.54 -0.27
N THR A 76 -6.32 25.86 -0.14
CA THR A 76 -7.40 26.72 0.36
C THR A 76 -7.55 27.91 -0.59
N GLU A 77 -8.49 28.81 -0.31
CA GLU A 77 -8.64 30.05 -1.08
C GLU A 77 -7.28 30.77 -1.22
N GLY A 78 -6.88 31.03 -2.46
CA GLY A 78 -5.64 31.75 -2.81
C GLY A 78 -4.31 31.03 -2.53
N ALA A 79 -4.30 29.76 -2.10
CA ALA A 79 -3.06 29.08 -1.74
C ALA A 79 -3.07 27.57 -1.99
N VAL A 80 -1.98 27.06 -2.57
CA VAL A 80 -1.60 25.65 -2.55
C VAL A 80 -0.56 25.46 -1.43
N HIS A 81 -0.76 24.48 -0.55
CA HIS A 81 0.08 24.29 0.64
C HIS A 81 1.27 23.35 0.41
N THR A 82 1.83 23.36 -0.80
CA THR A 82 3.04 22.60 -1.15
C THR A 82 4.31 23.21 -0.56
N ASP A 83 4.22 24.43 -0.03
CA ASP A 83 5.26 25.09 0.76
C ASP A 83 5.32 24.58 2.20
N LYS A 84 4.32 23.81 2.65
CA LYS A 84 4.26 23.23 3.99
C LYS A 84 4.86 21.83 3.99
N ASN A 85 5.65 21.53 5.03
CA ASN A 85 6.22 20.20 5.18
C ASN A 85 5.16 19.18 5.64
N HIS A 86 5.46 17.88 5.51
CA HIS A 86 4.53 16.82 5.87
C HIS A 86 4.16 16.81 7.36
N LEU A 87 5.03 17.29 8.26
CA LEU A 87 4.72 17.41 9.68
C LEU A 87 3.59 18.43 9.92
N TRP A 88 3.68 19.60 9.28
CA TRP A 88 2.63 20.61 9.33
C TRP A 88 1.28 20.06 8.83
N HIS A 89 1.28 19.26 7.77
CA HIS A 89 0.06 18.61 7.28
C HIS A 89 -0.52 17.64 8.32
N MET A 90 0.30 16.77 8.92
CA MET A 90 -0.18 15.81 9.92
C MET A 90 -0.75 16.53 11.14
N GLU A 91 -0.05 17.52 11.68
CA GLU A 91 -0.48 18.28 12.86
C GLU A 91 -1.74 19.11 12.58
N THR A 92 -1.82 19.75 11.43
CA THR A 92 -2.99 20.56 11.04
C THR A 92 -4.22 19.69 10.83
N LEU A 93 -4.08 18.55 10.15
CA LEU A 93 -5.18 17.62 9.93
C LEU A 93 -5.60 16.93 11.23
N ALA A 94 -4.68 16.62 12.14
CA ALA A 94 -5.01 16.09 13.47
C ALA A 94 -5.88 17.07 14.27
N ARG A 95 -5.54 18.37 14.25
CA ARG A 95 -6.38 19.42 14.87
C ARG A 95 -7.79 19.48 14.24
N LEU A 96 -7.90 19.34 12.92
CA LEU A 96 -9.19 19.31 12.23
C LEU A 96 -10.02 18.06 12.60
N CYS A 97 -9.38 16.90 12.75
CA CYS A 97 -10.04 15.68 13.21
C CYS A 97 -10.57 15.85 14.65
N ALA A 98 -9.77 16.45 15.53
CA ALA A 98 -10.14 16.70 16.93
C ALA A 98 -11.30 17.71 17.08
N ALA A 99 -11.56 18.56 16.09
CA ALA A 99 -12.60 19.59 16.14
C ALA A 99 -14.04 19.06 15.98
N GLY A 100 -14.26 17.74 16.02
CA GLY A 100 -15.59 17.16 16.29
C GLY A 100 -16.32 16.54 15.10
N ARG A 101 -15.61 15.82 14.21
CA ARG A 101 -16.25 15.00 13.17
C ARG A 101 -15.96 13.52 13.40
N PRO A 102 -16.96 12.69 13.80
CA PRO A 102 -16.74 11.26 14.09
C PRO A 102 -16.27 10.44 12.89
N LEU A 103 -16.33 11.00 11.68
CA LEU A 103 -15.90 10.36 10.43
C LEU A 103 -14.39 10.50 10.16
N LEU A 104 -13.74 11.55 10.71
CA LEU A 104 -12.34 11.85 10.44
C LEU A 104 -11.44 11.21 11.49
N GLU A 105 -10.42 10.48 11.05
CA GLU A 105 -9.40 9.89 11.91
C GLU A 105 -8.03 10.50 11.63
N PRO A 106 -7.26 10.87 12.67
CA PRO A 106 -5.89 11.35 12.46
C PRO A 106 -5.01 10.22 11.92
N THR A 107 -4.19 10.53 10.92
CA THR A 107 -3.20 9.59 10.40
C THR A 107 -2.07 9.41 11.43
N THR A 108 -1.78 8.17 11.84
CA THR A 108 -0.60 7.87 12.67
C THR A 108 0.68 8.05 11.86
N TYR A 109 1.68 8.73 12.42
CA TYR A 109 2.95 8.99 11.75
C TYR A 109 4.13 8.95 12.73
N MET A 110 5.33 8.83 12.17
CA MET A 110 6.61 8.96 12.87
C MET A 110 7.60 9.69 11.97
N THR A 111 8.45 10.54 12.55
CA THR A 111 9.59 11.14 11.87
C THR A 111 10.82 10.27 12.02
N VAL A 112 11.55 10.03 10.92
CA VAL A 112 12.77 9.23 10.92
C VAL A 112 13.92 10.06 10.35
N ASN A 113 15.04 10.13 11.08
CA ASN A 113 16.28 10.67 10.57
C ASN A 113 17.10 9.54 9.91
N PRO A 114 17.25 9.52 8.57
CA PRO A 114 17.96 8.44 7.89
C PRO A 114 19.48 8.42 8.17
N HIS A 115 20.03 9.49 8.75
CA HIS A 115 21.45 9.58 9.13
C HIS A 115 21.72 9.14 10.57
N ASP A 116 20.68 8.87 11.36
CA ASP A 116 20.81 8.34 12.71
C ASP A 116 20.46 6.84 12.74
N ALA A 117 21.32 6.03 13.36
CA ALA A 117 21.06 4.60 13.52
C ALA A 117 19.91 4.31 14.48
N ALA A 118 19.81 5.05 15.59
CA ALA A 118 18.76 4.82 16.58
C ALA A 118 17.38 5.16 16.01
N SER A 119 17.24 6.30 15.33
CA SER A 119 15.99 6.70 14.66
C SER A 119 15.55 5.72 13.56
N ARG A 120 16.49 5.16 12.78
CA ARG A 120 16.16 4.12 11.78
C ARG A 120 15.59 2.86 12.44
N GLU A 121 16.24 2.42 13.51
CA GLU A 121 15.86 1.20 14.24
C GLU A 121 14.49 1.39 14.92
N GLU A 122 14.20 2.58 15.43
CA GLU A 122 12.88 2.94 15.93
C GLU A 122 11.80 2.92 14.83
N GLY A 123 12.09 3.50 13.67
CA GLY A 123 11.18 3.48 12.51
C GLY A 123 10.88 2.07 12.00
N ILE A 124 11.88 1.18 12.02
CA ILE A 124 11.70 -0.24 11.67
C ILE A 124 10.76 -0.90 12.68
N ARG A 125 11.03 -0.79 13.98
CA ARG A 125 10.17 -1.38 15.03
C ARG A 125 8.74 -0.86 14.97
N TRP A 126 8.56 0.43 14.72
CA TRP A 126 7.23 1.02 14.55
C TRP A 126 6.48 0.40 13.38
N TRP A 127 7.14 0.23 12.23
CA TRP A 127 6.56 -0.42 11.05
C TRP A 127 6.26 -1.91 11.28
N GLU A 128 7.16 -2.63 11.95
CA GLU A 128 6.94 -4.04 12.34
C GLU A 128 5.73 -4.19 13.25
N ALA A 129 5.60 -3.33 14.26
CA ALA A 129 4.46 -3.34 15.19
C ALA A 129 3.13 -3.01 14.47
N LEU A 130 3.13 -2.03 13.57
CA LEU A 130 1.96 -1.65 12.76
C LEU A 130 1.50 -2.80 11.86
N THR A 131 2.45 -3.43 11.15
CA THR A 131 2.14 -4.50 10.20
C THR A 131 1.78 -5.82 10.88
N ALA A 132 2.34 -6.10 12.07
CA ALA A 132 1.96 -7.25 12.89
C ALA A 132 0.51 -7.17 13.40
N GLN A 133 -0.06 -5.97 13.51
CA GLN A 133 -1.46 -5.73 13.87
C GLN A 133 -2.40 -5.70 12.65
N GLY A 134 -1.90 -6.08 11.47
CA GLY A 134 -2.68 -6.10 10.23
C GLY A 134 -2.73 -4.77 9.48
N GLY A 135 -1.90 -3.80 9.84
CA GLY A 135 -1.67 -2.61 9.01
C GLY A 135 -1.06 -2.99 7.66
N GLU A 136 -1.46 -2.28 6.60
CA GLU A 136 -0.94 -2.52 5.23
C GLU A 136 0.58 -2.29 5.17
N GLY A 137 1.07 -1.31 5.92
CA GLY A 137 2.44 -0.82 5.90
C GLY A 137 2.49 0.68 6.09
N MET A 138 3.49 1.33 5.49
CA MET A 138 3.68 2.77 5.59
C MET A 138 3.96 3.43 4.24
N VAL A 139 3.73 4.74 4.20
CA VAL A 139 4.17 5.62 3.11
C VAL A 139 5.29 6.51 3.66
N ILE A 140 6.48 6.33 3.13
CA ILE A 140 7.66 7.12 3.47
C ILE A 140 7.66 8.36 2.58
N LYS A 141 7.70 9.54 3.18
CA LYS A 141 7.75 10.83 2.47
C LYS A 141 8.97 11.61 2.93
N PRO A 142 9.65 12.37 2.06
CA PRO A 142 10.57 13.41 2.50
C PRO A 142 9.86 14.39 3.45
N LEU A 143 10.60 15.20 4.22
CA LEU A 143 9.94 16.16 5.10
C LEU A 143 9.27 17.27 4.26
N ASP A 144 10.00 17.83 3.30
CA ASP A 144 9.49 18.81 2.35
C ASP A 144 8.56 18.16 1.32
N PHE A 145 7.46 18.85 0.97
CA PHE A 145 6.41 18.32 0.11
C PHE A 145 6.85 18.13 -1.35
N ILE A 146 7.64 19.08 -1.87
CA ILE A 146 8.26 19.01 -3.20
C ILE A 146 9.77 18.79 -3.02
N PRO A 147 10.23 17.53 -3.04
CA PRO A 147 11.60 17.21 -2.65
C PRO A 147 12.57 17.25 -3.83
N TYR A 148 13.70 17.94 -3.66
CA TYR A 148 14.77 17.98 -4.65
C TYR A 148 16.05 17.31 -4.13
N GLY A 149 16.63 16.45 -4.96
CA GLY A 149 17.96 15.88 -4.74
C GLY A 149 18.98 16.46 -5.73
N LYS A 150 20.22 15.95 -5.68
CA LYS A 150 21.32 16.38 -6.57
C LYS A 150 21.02 16.27 -8.07
N ARG A 151 20.04 15.44 -8.46
CA ARG A 151 19.66 15.16 -9.85
C ARG A 151 18.26 15.65 -10.21
N GLY A 152 17.70 16.58 -9.43
CA GLY A 152 16.35 17.12 -9.62
C GLY A 152 15.33 16.49 -8.69
N LEU A 153 14.06 16.52 -9.12
CA LEU A 153 12.91 16.05 -8.35
C LEU A 153 13.07 14.58 -7.94
N ILE A 154 12.86 14.27 -6.66
CA ILE A 154 12.84 12.89 -6.15
C ILE A 154 11.39 12.45 -5.90
N GLN A 155 11.20 11.14 -5.65
CA GLN A 155 9.87 10.60 -5.39
C GLN A 155 9.23 11.30 -4.18
N PRO A 156 8.01 11.87 -4.32
CA PRO A 156 7.32 12.54 -3.22
C PRO A 156 6.84 11.55 -2.15
N ALA A 157 6.70 10.28 -2.51
CA ALA A 157 6.30 9.21 -1.60
C ALA A 157 6.81 7.85 -2.07
N LEU A 158 7.12 6.98 -1.11
CA LEU A 158 7.49 5.58 -1.32
C LEU A 158 6.65 4.68 -0.43
N LYS A 159 5.93 3.72 -1.01
CA LYS A 159 5.17 2.73 -0.24
C LYS A 159 6.08 1.59 0.24
N CYS A 160 5.96 1.22 1.51
CA CYS A 160 6.62 0.07 2.13
C CYS A 160 5.56 -0.80 2.83
N ARG A 161 5.16 -1.89 2.17
CA ARG A 161 4.03 -2.74 2.56
C ARG A 161 4.49 -3.93 3.40
N GLY A 162 3.70 -4.30 4.40
CA GLY A 162 3.92 -5.41 5.31
C GLY A 162 3.88 -6.77 4.63
N ARG A 163 4.56 -7.75 5.24
CA ARG A 163 4.68 -9.12 4.72
C ARG A 163 3.32 -9.77 4.48
N ASP A 164 2.40 -9.68 5.43
CA ASP A 164 1.11 -10.37 5.28
C ASP A 164 0.17 -9.67 4.30
N TYR A 165 0.18 -8.33 4.25
CA TYR A 165 -0.54 -7.58 3.23
C TYR A 165 -0.11 -7.96 1.81
N LEU A 166 1.19 -8.16 1.59
CA LEU A 166 1.72 -8.51 0.27
C LEU A 166 1.21 -9.85 -0.27
N ARG A 167 0.59 -10.71 0.56
CA ARG A 167 -0.13 -11.91 0.09
C ARG A 167 -1.33 -11.56 -0.80
N LEU A 168 -1.95 -10.41 -0.56
CA LEU A 168 -3.06 -9.90 -1.35
C LEU A 168 -2.60 -9.41 -2.73
N ILE A 169 -1.32 -9.03 -2.85
CA ILE A 169 -0.74 -8.45 -4.05
C ILE A 169 -0.02 -9.49 -4.90
N TYR A 170 0.81 -10.32 -4.27
CA TYR A 170 1.67 -11.30 -4.93
C TYR A 170 1.13 -12.74 -4.85
N GLY A 171 0.01 -12.94 -4.15
CA GLY A 171 -0.62 -14.24 -3.95
C GLY A 171 -0.25 -14.90 -2.62
N PRO A 172 -1.02 -15.90 -2.17
CA PRO A 172 -0.86 -16.51 -0.84
C PRO A 172 0.53 -17.12 -0.62
N GLU A 173 1.10 -17.72 -1.67
CA GLU A 173 2.34 -18.50 -1.64
C GLU A 173 3.59 -17.66 -1.98
N TYR A 174 3.46 -16.33 -2.13
CA TYR A 174 4.56 -15.49 -2.58
C TYR A 174 5.80 -15.54 -1.67
N SER A 175 5.60 -15.87 -0.39
CA SER A 175 6.65 -15.95 0.62
C SER A 175 7.45 -17.26 0.57
N ALA A 176 7.07 -18.23 -0.26
CA ALA A 176 7.88 -19.43 -0.49
C ALA A 176 9.22 -19.02 -1.14
N PRO A 177 10.38 -19.59 -0.72
CA PRO A 177 11.70 -19.14 -1.17
C PRO A 177 11.85 -19.02 -2.69
N GLU A 178 11.36 -20.00 -3.44
CA GLU A 178 11.41 -20.05 -4.90
C GLU A 178 10.55 -18.96 -5.55
N ASN A 179 9.42 -18.60 -4.95
CA ASN A 179 8.56 -17.52 -5.43
C ASN A 179 9.16 -16.16 -5.08
N LEU A 180 9.67 -16.01 -3.85
CA LEU A 180 10.26 -14.77 -3.38
C LEU A 180 11.49 -14.39 -4.20
N GLU A 181 12.37 -15.35 -4.50
CA GLU A 181 13.58 -15.11 -5.28
C GLU A 181 13.23 -14.59 -6.69
N ARG A 182 12.25 -15.21 -7.34
CA ARG A 182 11.75 -14.75 -8.64
C ARG A 182 11.16 -13.33 -8.59
N LEU A 183 10.54 -12.95 -7.47
CA LEU A 183 9.89 -11.65 -7.28
C LEU A 183 10.85 -10.51 -6.90
N ARG A 184 12.09 -10.82 -6.47
CA ARG A 184 13.10 -9.80 -6.15
C ARG A 184 13.50 -8.98 -7.37
N SER A 185 13.58 -9.61 -8.53
CA SER A 185 13.87 -8.93 -9.79
C SER A 185 12.61 -8.20 -10.29
N ARG A 186 12.58 -6.87 -10.15
CA ARG A 186 11.45 -6.04 -10.58
C ARG A 186 11.87 -4.68 -11.14
N GLY A 187 11.26 -4.29 -12.26
CA GLY A 187 11.48 -2.99 -12.90
C GLY A 187 10.62 -1.89 -12.26
N LEU A 188 11.26 -0.91 -11.61
CA LEU A 188 10.57 0.21 -10.95
C LEU A 188 10.60 1.52 -11.74
N SER A 189 11.39 1.58 -12.82
CA SER A 189 11.65 2.82 -13.57
C SER A 189 10.38 3.44 -14.14
N ALA A 190 9.55 2.64 -14.82
CA ALA A 190 8.30 3.10 -15.42
C ALA A 190 7.34 3.70 -14.38
N LYS A 191 7.08 2.97 -13.28
CA LYS A 191 6.18 3.45 -12.21
C LYS A 191 6.71 4.71 -11.53
N ARG A 192 8.03 4.79 -11.30
CA ARG A 192 8.68 6.00 -10.74
C ARG A 192 8.56 7.19 -11.68
N SER A 193 8.72 6.99 -12.98
CA SER A 193 8.58 8.04 -13.99
C SER A 193 7.14 8.53 -14.10
N LEU A 194 6.16 7.62 -14.11
CA LEU A 194 4.73 7.95 -14.11
C LEU A 194 4.36 8.77 -12.87
N ALA A 195 4.73 8.30 -11.68
CA ALA A 195 4.44 8.98 -10.42
C ALA A 195 4.97 10.43 -10.37
N LEU A 196 6.16 10.71 -10.92
CA LEU A 196 6.69 12.08 -10.95
C LEU A 196 5.93 12.98 -11.92
N ARG A 197 5.51 12.46 -13.07
CA ARG A 197 4.74 13.21 -14.08
C ARG A 197 3.32 13.50 -13.59
N GLU A 198 2.66 12.49 -13.03
CA GLU A 198 1.35 12.64 -12.40
C GLU A 198 1.40 13.63 -11.23
N PHE A 199 2.43 13.53 -10.38
CA PHE A 199 2.65 14.48 -9.30
C PHE A 199 2.78 15.91 -9.84
N ALA A 200 3.66 16.15 -10.81
CA ALA A 200 3.85 17.49 -11.38
C ALA A 200 2.55 18.06 -11.99
N LEU A 201 1.80 17.25 -12.74
CA LEU A 201 0.50 17.66 -13.30
C LEU A 201 -0.53 17.96 -12.19
N GLY A 202 -0.54 17.17 -11.11
CA GLY A 202 -1.41 17.40 -9.98
C GLY A 202 -1.14 18.74 -9.26
N ILE A 203 0.14 19.08 -9.06
CA ILE A 203 0.54 20.36 -8.47
C ILE A 203 0.17 21.53 -9.38
N GLU A 204 0.52 21.45 -10.67
CA GLU A 204 0.18 22.46 -11.67
C GLU A 204 -1.34 22.70 -11.74
N ALA A 205 -2.16 21.62 -11.69
CA ALA A 205 -3.61 21.75 -11.67
C ALA A 205 -4.11 22.55 -10.46
N LEU A 206 -3.55 22.30 -9.28
CA LEU A 206 -3.90 23.03 -8.06
C LEU A 206 -3.49 24.50 -8.14
N GLU A 207 -2.27 24.79 -8.61
CA GLU A 207 -1.75 26.16 -8.73
C GLU A 207 -2.58 27.00 -9.70
N ARG A 208 -2.93 26.44 -10.87
CA ARG A 208 -3.80 27.08 -11.86
C ARG A 208 -5.19 27.34 -11.29
N PHE A 209 -5.73 26.38 -10.55
CA PHE A 209 -7.04 26.51 -9.93
C PHE A 209 -7.05 27.64 -8.89
N THR A 210 -6.08 27.66 -7.98
CA THR A 210 -5.99 28.70 -6.94
C THR A 210 -5.67 30.09 -7.47
N SER A 211 -5.06 30.18 -8.67
CA SER A 211 -4.75 31.43 -9.35
C SER A 211 -5.92 31.97 -10.21
N GLY A 212 -7.05 31.27 -10.25
CA GLY A 212 -8.23 31.68 -11.01
C GLY A 212 -8.09 31.53 -12.53
N GLU A 213 -7.21 30.64 -13.01
CA GLU A 213 -7.09 30.38 -14.44
C GLU A 213 -8.38 29.76 -15.02
N PRO A 214 -8.64 29.93 -16.34
CA PRO A 214 -9.79 29.30 -16.98
C PRO A 214 -9.81 27.78 -16.78
N LEU A 215 -11.00 27.20 -16.54
CA LEU A 215 -11.17 25.78 -16.22
C LEU A 215 -10.47 24.84 -17.20
N ARG A 216 -10.40 25.17 -18.49
CA ARG A 216 -9.67 24.38 -19.50
C ARG A 216 -8.19 24.17 -19.16
N ARG A 217 -7.54 25.16 -18.54
CA ARG A 217 -6.12 25.14 -18.14
C ARG A 217 -5.90 24.26 -16.90
N VAL A 218 -6.86 24.21 -15.99
CA VAL A 218 -6.85 23.28 -14.87
C VAL A 218 -7.10 21.85 -15.38
N HIS A 219 -8.12 21.69 -16.22
CA HIS A 219 -8.56 20.41 -16.75
C HIS A 219 -7.51 19.73 -17.62
N GLU A 220 -6.74 20.45 -18.46
CA GLU A 220 -5.67 19.80 -19.25
C GLU A 220 -4.66 19.04 -18.37
N CYS A 221 -4.34 19.55 -17.18
CA CYS A 221 -3.47 18.85 -16.22
C CYS A 221 -4.17 17.66 -15.57
N VAL A 222 -5.41 17.84 -15.12
CA VAL A 222 -6.23 16.77 -14.49
C VAL A 222 -6.46 15.61 -15.46
N PHE A 223 -6.81 15.91 -16.72
CA PHE A 223 -6.95 14.89 -17.78
C PHE A 223 -5.60 14.27 -18.14
N GLY A 224 -4.50 15.02 -18.04
CA GLY A 224 -3.15 14.48 -18.20
C GLY A 224 -2.86 13.38 -17.17
N VAL A 225 -3.20 13.58 -15.89
CA VAL A 225 -3.06 12.53 -14.85
C VAL A 225 -3.88 11.30 -15.22
N LEU A 226 -5.15 11.49 -15.60
CA LEU A 226 -6.02 10.38 -16.01
C LEU A 226 -5.48 9.61 -17.22
N ALA A 227 -4.91 10.31 -18.20
CA ALA A 227 -4.29 9.70 -19.38
C ALA A 227 -3.05 8.88 -18.99
N LEU A 228 -2.19 9.39 -18.10
CA LEU A 228 -0.99 8.67 -17.65
C LEU A 228 -1.32 7.39 -16.86
N GLU A 229 -2.41 7.38 -16.09
CA GLU A 229 -2.87 6.18 -15.37
C GLU A 229 -3.37 5.05 -16.31
N SER A 230 -3.57 5.34 -17.61
CA SER A 230 -3.86 4.30 -18.61
C SER A 230 -2.62 3.60 -19.18
N GLU A 231 -1.42 4.11 -18.89
CA GLU A 231 -0.17 3.50 -19.33
C GLU A 231 0.06 2.15 -18.62
N PRO A 232 0.39 1.08 -19.35
CA PRO A 232 0.55 -0.24 -18.76
C PRO A 232 1.77 -0.28 -17.83
N VAL A 233 1.52 -0.63 -16.58
CA VAL A 233 2.55 -0.86 -15.56
C VAL A 233 2.21 -2.11 -14.76
N ASP A 234 3.21 -2.73 -14.14
CA ASP A 234 2.99 -3.88 -13.27
C ASP A 234 2.00 -3.49 -12.14
N PRO A 235 0.79 -4.10 -12.10
CA PRO A 235 -0.27 -3.71 -11.17
C PRO A 235 0.06 -4.04 -9.71
N ARG A 236 1.16 -4.75 -9.46
CA ARG A 236 1.62 -5.13 -8.12
C ARG A 236 2.44 -4.01 -7.44
N LEU A 237 2.85 -2.97 -8.20
CA LEU A 237 3.76 -1.91 -7.76
C LEU A 237 3.10 -0.72 -7.06
#